data_AF-A0AB36E1X6-F1
#
_entry.id   AF-A0AB36E1X6-F1
#
_cell.length_a   1.000
_cell.length_b   1.000
_cell.length_c   1.000
_cell.angle_alpha   90.00
_cell.angle_beta   90.00
_cell.angle_gamma   90.00
#
_symmetry.space_group_name_H-M   'P 1'
#
loop_
_entity.id
_entity.type
_entity.pdbx_description
1 polymer ?
#
loop_
_entity_poly.entity_id
_entity_poly.type
_entity_poly.pdbx_seq_one_letter_code
_entity_poly.pdbx_strand_id
1 'polypeptide(L)' 'MKKLMMLAALLLAGCQQEPKEPQCDQLCWQQQADAEWKKEHGEFQTPLSPEHEQEIYEYLKKHYPDTDFNDHELELGE' A
#
# COMPACT_ATOMS: atom_id res chain seq x y z
N MET A 1 -16.58 -22.27 -55.00
CA MET A 1 -18.01 -22.50 -54.72
C MET A 1 -18.24 -22.49 -53.22
N LYS A 2 -19.24 -21.72 -52.76
CA LYS A 2 -19.79 -21.66 -51.39
C LYS A 2 -20.28 -23.05 -50.92
N LYS A 3 -19.96 -23.44 -49.67
CA LYS A 3 -20.83 -24.04 -48.61
C LYS A 3 -20.03 -23.95 -47.28
N LEU A 4 -20.22 -22.97 -46.38
CA LEU A 4 -21.24 -22.87 -45.33
C LEU A 4 -21.52 -24.18 -44.57
N MET A 5 -20.96 -24.29 -43.36
CA MET A 5 -21.57 -24.83 -42.13
C MET A 5 -20.85 -24.15 -40.96
N MET A 6 -21.32 -23.00 -40.45
CA MET A 6 -22.29 -22.86 -39.34
C MET A 6 -22.00 -23.79 -38.14
N LEU A 7 -21.41 -23.17 -37.10
CA LEU A 7 -21.87 -23.20 -35.70
C LEU A 7 -22.50 -24.51 -35.18
N ALA A 8 -21.74 -25.26 -34.38
CA ALA A 8 -22.29 -26.12 -33.31
C ALA A 8 -21.18 -26.61 -32.36
N ALA A 9 -20.68 -25.74 -31.47
CA ALA A 9 -20.00 -26.17 -30.24
C ALA A 9 -19.99 -25.03 -29.19
N LEU A 10 -21.12 -24.34 -29.05
CA LEU A 10 -21.49 -23.80 -27.75
C LEU A 10 -22.27 -24.91 -27.05
N LEU A 11 -22.00 -25.13 -25.77
CA LEU A 11 -22.58 -26.13 -24.85
C LEU A 11 -21.76 -27.41 -24.69
N LEU A 12 -20.78 -27.34 -23.78
CA LEU A 12 -20.66 -28.22 -22.61
C LEU A 12 -19.58 -27.59 -21.71
N ALA A 13 -20.01 -26.63 -20.88
CA ALA A 13 -20.16 -26.90 -19.45
C ALA A 13 -18.82 -27.14 -18.74
N GLY A 14 -17.86 -26.27 -19.00
CA GLY A 14 -16.79 -25.96 -18.08
C GLY A 14 -16.57 -24.46 -18.12
N CYS A 15 -17.61 -23.66 -17.84
CA CYS A 15 -17.35 -22.33 -17.32
C CYS A 15 -16.42 -22.58 -16.15
N GLN A 16 -15.13 -22.29 -16.32
CA GLN A 16 -14.23 -22.10 -15.21
C GLN A 16 -14.95 -21.07 -14.36
N GLN A 17 -15.59 -21.53 -13.29
CA GLN A 17 -15.73 -20.69 -12.13
C GLN A 17 -14.29 -20.50 -11.71
N GLU A 18 -13.62 -19.50 -12.28
CA GLU A 18 -12.54 -18.84 -11.56
C GLU A 18 -13.10 -18.66 -10.15
N PRO A 19 -12.45 -19.22 -9.12
CA PRO A 19 -12.95 -19.08 -7.77
C PRO A 19 -13.17 -17.59 -7.61
N LYS A 20 -14.46 -17.22 -7.44
CA LYS A 20 -14.90 -15.83 -7.36
C LYS A 20 -13.99 -15.24 -6.31
N GLU A 21 -13.00 -14.44 -6.73
CA GLU A 21 -12.01 -13.93 -5.79
C GLU A 21 -12.81 -13.36 -4.63
N PRO A 22 -12.43 -13.65 -3.37
CA PRO A 22 -13.15 -13.07 -2.26
C PRO A 22 -13.24 -11.57 -2.56
N GLN A 23 -14.47 -11.06 -2.69
CA GLN A 23 -14.72 -9.63 -2.89
C GLN A 23 -14.34 -8.95 -1.59
N CYS A 24 -13.04 -8.85 -1.36
CA CYS A 24 -12.45 -8.06 -0.32
C CYS A 24 -12.56 -6.62 -0.85
N ASP A 25 -13.48 -5.88 -0.25
CA ASP A 25 -13.63 -4.46 -0.53
C ASP A 25 -12.39 -3.69 -0.04
N GLN A 26 -12.34 -2.39 -0.32
CA GLN A 26 -11.21 -1.55 0.07
C GLN A 26 -10.93 -1.61 1.60
N LEU A 27 -11.97 -1.73 2.42
CA LEU A 27 -11.84 -1.80 3.87
C LEU A 27 -11.20 -3.11 4.32
N CYS A 28 -11.64 -4.23 3.74
CA CYS A 28 -11.05 -5.53 3.98
C CYS A 28 -9.55 -5.56 3.61
N TRP A 29 -9.17 -4.95 2.49
CA TRP A 29 -7.76 -4.85 2.09
C TRP A 29 -6.93 -3.99 3.04
N GLN A 30 -7.47 -2.85 3.48
CA GLN A 30 -6.79 -1.99 4.46
C GLN A 30 -6.56 -2.73 5.77
N GLN A 31 -7.59 -3.42 6.28
CA GLN A 31 -7.47 -4.18 7.52
C GLN A 31 -6.44 -5.31 7.41
N GLN A 32 -6.38 -5.98 6.26
CA GLN A 32 -5.39 -7.03 6.02
C GLN A 32 -3.97 -6.45 5.95
N ALA A 33 -3.77 -5.37 5.19
CA ALA A 33 -2.47 -4.71 5.08
C ALA A 33 -1.99 -4.20 6.45
N ASP A 34 -2.87 -3.58 7.23
CA ASP A 34 -2.57 -3.15 8.59
C ASP A 34 -2.20 -4.33 9.49
N ALA A 35 -2.94 -5.45 9.42
CA ALA A 35 -2.65 -6.63 10.23
C ALA A 35 -1.30 -7.28 9.87
N GLU A 36 -0.98 -7.35 8.56
CA GLU A 36 0.30 -7.86 8.07
C GLU A 36 1.45 -6.95 8.50
N TRP A 37 1.31 -5.63 8.31
CA TRP A 37 2.28 -4.65 8.75
C TRP A 37 2.53 -4.72 10.26
N LYS A 38 1.46 -4.77 11.06
CA LYS A 38 1.56 -4.86 12.53
C LYS A 38 2.24 -6.14 12.99
N LYS A 39 2.03 -7.25 12.29
CA LYS A 39 2.67 -8.53 12.59
C LYS A 39 4.18 -8.47 12.33
N GLU A 40 4.60 -7.80 11.27
CA GLU A 40 6.02 -7.71 10.88
C GLU A 40 6.78 -6.61 11.63
N HIS A 41 6.13 -5.47 11.88
CA HIS A 41 6.77 -4.24 12.36
C HIS A 41 6.30 -3.77 13.73
N GLY A 42 5.30 -4.44 14.34
CA GLY A 42 4.65 -3.97 15.56
C GLY A 42 3.59 -2.91 15.31
N GLU A 43 2.89 -2.50 16.37
CA GLU A 43 1.73 -1.62 16.26
C GLU A 43 2.08 -0.16 15.96
N PHE A 44 3.24 0.29 16.45
CA PHE A 44 3.80 1.61 16.21
C PHE A 44 5.31 1.49 16.07
N GLN A 45 5.91 2.35 15.24
CA GLN A 45 7.36 2.55 15.31
C GLN A 45 7.70 3.14 16.69
N THR A 46 8.81 2.72 17.27
CA THR A 46 9.32 3.38 18.47
C THR A 46 9.59 4.85 18.13
N PRO A 47 9.06 5.82 18.92
CA PRO A 47 9.40 7.22 18.73
C PRO A 47 10.92 7.39 18.72
N LEU A 48 11.41 8.30 17.88
CA LEU A 48 12.82 8.64 17.87
C LEU A 48 13.20 9.30 19.20
N SER A 49 14.47 9.18 19.58
CA SER A 49 14.96 10.00 20.69
C SER A 49 15.07 11.46 20.23
N PRO A 50 14.96 12.44 21.14
CA PRO A 50 15.12 13.85 20.80
C PRO A 50 16.42 14.14 20.04
N GLU A 51 17.51 13.46 20.39
CA GLU A 51 18.80 13.60 19.69
C GLU A 51 18.74 13.08 18.25
N HIS A 52 18.08 11.95 18.02
CA HIS A 52 17.91 11.40 16.67
C HIS A 52 17.02 12.29 15.80
N GLU A 53 15.94 12.85 16.38
CA GLU A 53 15.09 13.82 15.68
C GLU A 53 15.88 15.06 15.27
N GLN A 54 16.74 15.56 16.17
CA GLN A 54 17.58 16.71 15.89
C GLN A 54 18.64 16.42 14.83
N GLU A 55 19.28 15.23 14.84
CA GLU A 55 20.23 14.82 13.79
C GLU A 55 19.58 14.76 12.41
N ILE A 56 18.38 14.20 12.32
CA ILE A 56 17.60 14.14 11.08
C ILE A 56 17.24 15.56 10.62
N TYR A 57 16.80 16.41 11.54
CA TYR A 57 16.45 17.80 11.23
C TYR A 57 17.62 18.57 10.63
N GLU A 58 18.80 18.50 11.25
CA GLU A 58 20.00 19.18 10.75
C GLU A 58 20.46 18.62 9.40
N TYR A 59 20.35 17.30 9.19
CA TYR A 59 20.63 16.70 7.88
C TYR A 59 19.67 17.24 6.81
N LEU A 60 18.37 17.27 7.09
CA LEU A 60 17.36 17.75 6.15
C LEU A 60 17.58 19.21 5.80
N LYS A 61 17.78 20.07 6.81
CA LYS A 61 18.06 21.49 6.63
C LYS A 61 19.30 21.75 5.76
N LYS A 62 20.35 20.94 5.93
CA LYS A 62 21.59 21.04 5.15
C LYS A 62 21.42 20.63 3.70
N HIS A 63 20.69 19.54 3.45
CA HIS A 63 20.59 18.91 2.13
C HIS A 63 19.38 19.37 1.30
N TYR A 64 18.36 19.90 1.97
CA TYR A 64 17.12 20.40 1.39
C TYR A 64 16.80 21.79 1.96
N PRO A 65 17.60 22.83 1.62
CA PRO A 65 17.41 24.16 2.19
C PRO A 65 16.14 24.87 1.67
N ASP A 66 15.64 24.48 0.50
CA ASP A 66 14.52 25.15 -0.18
C ASP A 66 13.14 24.52 0.15
N THR A 67 13.06 23.66 1.16
CA THR A 67 11.78 23.09 1.64
C THR A 67 11.14 23.96 2.72
N ASP A 68 9.81 24.00 2.71
CA ASP A 68 8.93 24.68 3.68
C ASP A 68 9.09 24.17 5.12
N PHE A 69 9.64 22.96 5.28
CA PHE A 69 10.12 22.44 6.56
C PHE A 69 11.01 23.42 7.35
N ASN A 70 11.81 24.25 6.68
CA ASN A 70 12.70 25.21 7.33
C ASN A 70 11.97 26.46 7.86
N ASP A 71 10.68 26.64 7.53
CA ASP A 71 9.85 27.76 8.01
C ASP A 71 9.24 27.48 9.39
N HIS A 72 9.46 26.28 9.94
CA HIS A 72 8.95 25.84 11.22
C HIS A 72 10.10 25.44 12.16
N GLU A 73 9.96 25.74 13.45
CA GLU A 73 10.90 25.27 14.47
C GLU A 73 10.56 23.83 14.86
N LEU A 74 11.58 22.98 15.04
CA LEU A 74 11.39 21.59 15.45
C LEU A 74 10.91 21.54 16.90
N GLU A 75 9.69 21.04 17.11
CA GLU A 75 9.20 20.64 18.43
C GLU A 75 9.61 19.18 18.67
N LEU A 76 10.64 18.97 19.50
CA LEU A 76 11.11 17.64 19.89
C LEU A 76 10.07 16.96 20.81
N GLY A 77 9.83 15.67 20.61
CA GLY A 77 8.93 14.89 21.47
C GLY A 77 9.46 14.79 22.92
N GLU A 78 8.57 14.99 23.92
CA GLU A 78 8.85 14.77 25.36
C GLU A 78 8.80 13.29 25.77
#